data_AF-A0A1I5PV20-F1
#
_entry.id   AF-A0A1I5PV20-F1
#
_cell.length_a   1.000
_cell.length_b   1.000
_cell.length_c   1.000
_cell.angle_alpha   90.00
_cell.angle_beta   90.00
_cell.angle_gamma   90.00
#
_symmetry.space_group_name_H-M   'P 1'
#
loop_
_entity.id
_entity.type
_entity.pdbx_description
1 polymer ?
#
loop_
_entity_poly.entity_id
_entity_poly.type
_entity_poly.pdbx_seq_one_letter_code
_entity_poly.pdbx_strand_id
1 'polypeptide(L)'
;MNDSQIRQFMATTSAIAENRLPTPHEELVAQLQKRCIELEQGMSTSSNKRANLALFALYVWADERLLASAWARDTQWKPLQTRHFKTTCGGELFFERLNMLINEYQSATAAEQKALVDVLRVYAMCLNAGFKGKYYNDGEPALNQFRQSLLEIFNIKIPALNTYTSSGMSDVPLRPAMGVKGLFIMLVIGVGFVIGLFFIYRELLLKQLIV
;
A
#
# COMPACT_ATOMS: atom_id res chain seq x y z
N MET A 1 11.24 -14.44 5.55
CA MET A 1 9.95 -14.10 4.92
C MET A 1 9.91 -14.74 3.54
N ASN A 2 8.79 -15.33 3.11
CA ASN A 2 8.76 -16.10 1.85
C ASN A 2 8.55 -15.18 0.64
N ASP A 3 9.65 -14.74 0.03
CA ASP A 3 9.63 -13.81 -1.10
C ASP A 3 8.83 -14.30 -2.31
N SER A 4 8.67 -15.63 -2.48
CA SER A 4 7.85 -16.20 -3.56
C SER A 4 6.37 -15.87 -3.39
N GLN A 5 5.85 -15.99 -2.17
CA GLN A 5 4.44 -15.70 -1.87
C GLN A 5 4.14 -14.20 -2.05
N ILE A 6 5.06 -13.34 -1.64
CA ILE A 6 4.96 -11.89 -1.83
C ILE A 6 4.88 -11.53 -3.31
N ARG A 7 5.79 -12.05 -4.13
CA ARG A 7 5.78 -11.80 -5.58
C ARG A 7 4.50 -12.33 -6.24
N GLN A 8 4.03 -13.51 -5.86
CA GLN A 8 2.80 -14.09 -6.41
C GLN A 8 1.57 -13.26 -6.04
N PHE A 9 1.47 -12.79 -4.80
CA PHE A 9 0.42 -11.87 -4.39
C PHE A 9 0.46 -10.58 -5.20
N MET A 10 1.61 -9.90 -5.24
CA MET A 10 1.75 -8.63 -5.97
C MET A 10 1.43 -8.79 -7.45
N ALA A 11 1.94 -9.85 -8.10
CA ALA A 11 1.65 -10.12 -9.51
C ALA A 11 0.15 -10.36 -9.76
N THR A 12 -0.51 -11.14 -8.89
CA THR A 12 -1.95 -11.41 -9.00
C THR A 12 -2.76 -10.13 -8.82
N THR A 13 -2.46 -9.33 -7.80
CA THR A 13 -3.12 -8.05 -7.54
C THR A 13 -2.98 -7.08 -8.71
N SER A 14 -1.77 -6.93 -9.27
CA SER A 14 -1.54 -6.08 -10.43
C SER A 14 -2.30 -6.58 -11.66
N ALA A 15 -2.26 -7.89 -11.94
CA ALA A 15 -2.99 -8.47 -13.07
C ALA A 15 -4.52 -8.26 -12.97
N ILE A 16 -5.09 -8.36 -11.76
CA ILE A 16 -6.50 -8.04 -11.51
C ILE A 16 -6.76 -6.54 -11.73
N ALA A 17 -5.96 -5.67 -11.12
CA ALA A 17 -6.16 -4.22 -11.19
C ALA A 17 -6.05 -3.67 -12.62
N GLU A 18 -5.19 -4.27 -13.43
CA GLU A 18 -4.95 -3.88 -14.83
C GLU A 18 -5.86 -4.62 -15.82
N ASN A 19 -6.82 -5.42 -15.33
CA ASN A 19 -7.76 -6.21 -16.12
C ASN A 19 -7.07 -7.10 -17.18
N ARG A 20 -5.93 -7.71 -16.82
CA ARG A 20 -5.14 -8.55 -17.73
C ARG A 20 -5.57 -10.02 -17.77
N LEU A 21 -6.50 -10.41 -16.91
CA LEU A 21 -6.96 -11.79 -16.79
C LEU A 21 -8.36 -11.92 -17.40
N PRO A 22 -8.56 -12.75 -18.44
CA PRO A 22 -9.87 -13.00 -19.04
C PRO A 22 -10.66 -14.00 -18.17
N THR A 23 -10.80 -13.68 -16.89
CA THR A 23 -11.31 -14.59 -15.85
C THR A 23 -12.53 -13.96 -15.19
N PRO A 24 -13.60 -14.74 -14.90
CA PRO A 24 -14.76 -14.23 -14.18
C PRO A 24 -14.39 -13.61 -12.83
N HIS A 25 -15.12 -12.56 -12.42
CA HIS A 25 -14.84 -11.83 -11.19
C HIS A 25 -14.78 -12.72 -9.94
N GLU A 26 -15.67 -13.71 -9.83
CA GLU A 26 -15.72 -14.65 -8.69
C GLU A 26 -14.41 -15.45 -8.55
N GLU A 27 -13.88 -15.94 -9.66
CA GLU A 27 -12.62 -16.69 -9.66
C GLU A 27 -11.42 -15.79 -9.35
N LEU A 28 -11.42 -14.53 -9.81
CA LEU A 28 -10.41 -13.54 -9.42
C LEU A 28 -10.44 -13.23 -7.92
N VAL A 29 -11.63 -13.11 -7.32
CA VAL A 29 -11.78 -12.95 -5.87
C VAL A 29 -11.22 -14.16 -5.14
N ALA A 30 -11.57 -15.37 -5.56
CA ALA A 30 -11.08 -16.62 -4.96
C ALA A 30 -9.55 -16.75 -5.06
N GLN A 31 -8.97 -16.40 -6.22
CA GLN A 31 -7.52 -16.39 -6.41
C GLN A 31 -6.83 -15.41 -5.48
N LEU A 32 -7.34 -14.17 -5.37
CA LEU A 32 -6.77 -13.17 -4.47
C LEU A 32 -6.87 -13.59 -3.01
N GLN A 33 -8.01 -14.14 -2.59
CA GLN A 33 -8.21 -14.68 -1.24
C GLN A 33 -7.22 -15.81 -0.94
N LYS A 34 -7.01 -16.73 -1.89
CA LYS A 34 -6.00 -17.78 -1.76
C LYS A 34 -4.61 -17.19 -1.54
N ARG A 35 -4.22 -16.14 -2.28
CA ARG A 35 -2.93 -15.47 -2.09
C ARG A 35 -2.80 -14.79 -0.73
N CYS A 36 -3.88 -14.19 -0.22
CA CYS A 36 -3.91 -13.65 1.15
C CYS A 36 -3.64 -14.75 2.20
N ILE A 37 -4.30 -15.90 2.08
CA ILE A 37 -4.11 -17.03 3.00
C ILE A 37 -2.68 -17.54 2.96
N GLU A 38 -2.10 -17.72 1.75
CA GLU A 38 -0.72 -18.15 1.58
C GLU A 38 0.27 -17.17 2.22
N LEU A 39 0.05 -15.85 2.05
CA LEU A 39 0.85 -14.82 2.70
C LEU A 39 0.77 -14.90 4.22
N GLU A 40 -0.44 -14.98 4.77
CA GLU A 40 -0.66 -15.05 6.21
C GLU A 40 0.02 -16.28 6.83
N GLN A 41 -0.13 -17.45 6.21
CA GLN A 41 0.54 -18.68 6.64
C GLN A 41 2.07 -18.58 6.59
N GLY A 42 2.61 -17.97 5.51
CA GLY A 42 4.05 -17.73 5.38
C GLY A 42 4.61 -16.73 6.40
N MET A 43 3.76 -15.83 6.90
CA MET A 43 4.12 -14.83 7.89
C MET A 43 3.97 -15.35 9.33
N SER A 44 2.96 -16.16 9.63
CA SER A 44 2.75 -16.77 10.95
C SER A 44 3.82 -17.81 11.32
N THR A 45 4.40 -18.48 10.33
CA THR A 45 5.51 -19.43 10.53
C THR A 45 6.83 -18.73 10.86
N SER A 46 6.96 -17.45 10.53
CA SER A 46 8.07 -16.63 10.98
C SER A 46 7.77 -16.08 12.37
N SER A 47 8.60 -16.39 13.38
CA SER A 47 8.50 -15.83 14.74
C SER A 47 8.78 -14.30 14.81
N ASN A 48 8.70 -13.63 13.66
CA ASN A 48 9.03 -12.23 13.50
C ASN A 48 7.84 -11.38 13.97
N LYS A 49 8.00 -10.74 15.13
CA LYS A 49 7.03 -9.77 15.69
C LYS A 49 6.65 -8.67 14.69
N ARG A 50 7.48 -8.42 13.68
CA ARG A 50 7.30 -7.40 12.65
C ARG A 50 6.61 -7.91 11.38
N ALA A 51 6.24 -9.20 11.30
CA ALA A 51 5.55 -9.78 10.13
C ALA A 51 4.21 -9.07 9.81
N ASN A 52 3.50 -8.62 10.84
CA ASN A 52 2.27 -7.81 10.68
C ASN A 52 2.53 -6.46 10.00
N LEU A 53 3.71 -5.87 10.15
CA LEU A 53 4.08 -4.61 9.49
C LEU A 53 4.30 -4.82 7.99
N ALA A 54 4.88 -5.96 7.59
CA ALA A 54 5.03 -6.36 6.20
C ALA A 54 3.67 -6.69 5.55
N LEU A 55 2.83 -7.49 6.23
CA LEU A 55 1.50 -7.83 5.75
C LEU A 55 0.63 -6.57 5.56
N PHE A 56 0.72 -5.64 6.51
CA PHE A 56 0.04 -4.36 6.40
C PHE A 56 0.44 -3.58 5.15
N ALA A 57 1.75 -3.46 4.89
CA ALA A 57 2.25 -2.75 3.71
C ALA A 57 1.69 -3.33 2.41
N LEU A 58 1.69 -4.67 2.29
CA LEU A 58 1.16 -5.37 1.12
C LEU A 58 -0.34 -5.15 0.95
N TYR A 59 -1.12 -5.22 2.03
CA TYR A 59 -2.58 -5.06 1.96
C TYR A 59 -2.99 -3.64 1.62
N VAL A 60 -2.32 -2.64 2.20
CA VAL A 60 -2.57 -1.23 1.87
C VAL A 60 -2.17 -0.93 0.42
N TRP A 61 -1.03 -1.46 -0.06
CA TRP A 61 -0.66 -1.34 -1.46
C TRP A 61 -1.68 -2.00 -2.39
N ALA A 62 -2.13 -3.20 -2.05
CA ALA A 62 -3.11 -3.92 -2.85
C ALA A 62 -4.45 -3.19 -2.91
N ASP A 63 -4.91 -2.62 -1.79
CA ASP A 63 -6.12 -1.82 -1.78
C ASP A 63 -5.99 -0.57 -2.67
N GLU A 64 -4.86 0.12 -2.66
CA GLU A 64 -4.63 1.26 -3.57
C GLU A 64 -4.67 0.84 -5.05
N ARG A 65 -4.11 -0.32 -5.39
CA ARG A 65 -4.17 -0.87 -6.76
C ARG A 65 -5.58 -1.27 -7.15
N LEU A 66 -6.27 -2.04 -6.30
CA LEU A 66 -7.57 -2.61 -6.61
C LEU A 66 -8.65 -1.53 -6.62
N LEU A 67 -8.68 -0.62 -5.64
CA LEU A 67 -9.68 0.46 -5.58
C LEU A 67 -9.60 1.43 -6.76
N ALA A 68 -8.44 1.53 -7.43
CA ALA A 68 -8.27 2.30 -8.65
C ALA A 68 -8.83 1.59 -9.91
N SER A 69 -9.17 0.30 -9.83
CA SER A 69 -9.61 -0.52 -10.97
C SER A 69 -11.13 -0.55 -11.15
N ALA A 70 -11.59 -0.95 -12.35
CA ALA A 70 -13.00 -1.23 -12.60
C ALA A 70 -13.51 -2.45 -11.81
N TRP A 71 -12.66 -3.48 -11.70
CA TRP A 71 -12.96 -4.72 -10.98
C TRP A 71 -13.44 -4.48 -9.54
N ALA A 72 -12.85 -3.52 -8.82
CA ALA A 72 -13.27 -3.23 -7.45
C ALA A 72 -14.69 -2.65 -7.36
N ARG A 73 -15.13 -1.91 -8.38
CA ARG A 73 -16.50 -1.40 -8.45
C ARG A 73 -17.49 -2.53 -8.70
N ASP A 74 -17.18 -3.39 -9.66
CA ASP A 74 -18.07 -4.48 -10.09
C ASP A 74 -18.23 -5.56 -9.02
N THR A 75 -17.17 -5.79 -8.22
CA THR A 75 -17.16 -6.79 -7.13
C THR A 75 -17.57 -6.24 -5.77
N GLN A 76 -17.86 -4.94 -5.66
CA GLN A 76 -18.06 -4.26 -4.37
C GLN A 76 -16.92 -4.56 -3.39
N TRP A 77 -15.68 -4.43 -3.87
CA TRP A 77 -14.49 -4.85 -3.12
C TRP A 77 -14.42 -4.17 -1.74
N LYS A 78 -14.35 -5.00 -0.70
CA LYS A 78 -14.09 -4.53 0.66
C LYS A 78 -12.58 -4.46 0.92
N PRO A 79 -12.00 -3.30 1.24
CA PRO A 79 -10.57 -3.15 1.43
C PRO A 79 -9.98 -4.13 2.47
N LEU A 80 -8.80 -4.67 2.17
CA LEU A 80 -8.02 -5.54 3.06
C LEU A 80 -7.63 -4.82 4.34
N GLN A 81 -7.21 -3.55 4.26
CA GLN A 81 -6.87 -2.71 5.41
C GLN A 81 -8.02 -2.61 6.43
N THR A 82 -9.27 -2.53 5.96
CA THR A 82 -10.44 -2.47 6.83
C THR A 82 -10.77 -3.85 7.40
N ARG A 83 -10.64 -4.92 6.59
CA ARG A 83 -10.94 -6.28 7.04
C ARG A 83 -9.97 -6.77 8.10
N HIS A 84 -8.66 -6.59 7.88
CA HIS A 84 -7.61 -7.19 8.70
C HIS A 84 -7.07 -6.25 9.77
N PHE A 85 -6.95 -4.94 9.48
CA PHE A 85 -6.31 -3.98 10.37
C PHE A 85 -7.27 -2.92 10.94
N LYS A 86 -8.56 -3.03 10.63
CA LYS A 86 -9.64 -2.14 11.13
C LYS A 86 -9.33 -0.65 10.91
N THR A 87 -8.66 -0.33 9.80
CA THR A 87 -8.31 1.05 9.46
C THR A 87 -8.77 1.41 8.06
N THR A 88 -9.02 2.69 7.84
CA THR A 88 -9.26 3.32 6.53
C THR A 88 -8.14 4.29 6.15
N CYS A 89 -7.20 4.57 7.08
CA CYS A 89 -6.11 5.53 6.90
C CYS A 89 -4.79 4.84 6.50
N GLY A 90 -4.85 3.71 5.77
CA GLY A 90 -3.65 2.93 5.45
C GLY A 90 -2.61 3.71 4.67
N GLY A 91 -3.04 4.60 3.76
CA GLY A 91 -2.14 5.46 2.98
C GLY A 91 -1.27 6.40 3.80
N GLU A 92 -1.70 6.76 5.01
CA GLU A 92 -0.92 7.56 5.96
C GLU A 92 -0.11 6.68 6.90
N LEU A 93 -0.77 5.68 7.50
CA LEU A 93 -0.17 4.72 8.43
C LEU A 93 0.98 3.92 7.79
N PHE A 94 0.97 3.72 6.48
CA PHE A 94 2.09 3.13 5.74
C PHE A 94 3.39 3.92 5.98
N PHE A 95 3.35 5.24 5.79
CA PHE A 95 4.54 6.07 5.92
C PHE A 95 4.92 6.32 7.39
N GLU A 96 3.93 6.35 8.29
CA GLU A 96 4.19 6.39 9.73
C GLU A 96 4.98 5.14 10.19
N ARG A 97 4.53 3.96 9.79
CA ARG A 97 5.21 2.69 10.09
C ARG A 97 6.56 2.58 9.40
N LEU A 98 6.69 3.09 8.18
CA LEU A 98 7.96 3.14 7.47
C LEU A 98 8.98 4.02 8.21
N ASN A 99 8.58 5.23 8.63
CA ASN A 99 9.43 6.11 9.43
C ASN A 99 9.84 5.47 10.76
N MET A 100 8.88 4.83 11.46
CA MET A 100 9.18 4.09 12.68
C MET A 100 10.25 3.01 12.44
N LEU A 101 10.11 2.19 11.39
CA LEU A 101 11.07 1.14 11.05
C LEU A 101 12.45 1.68 10.69
N ILE A 102 12.52 2.81 9.97
CA ILE A 102 13.79 3.48 9.63
C ILE A 102 14.48 4.00 10.90
N ASN A 103 13.74 4.65 11.79
CA ASN A 103 14.28 5.16 13.05
C ASN A 103 14.74 4.02 13.98
N GLU A 104 13.95 2.93 14.04
CA GLU A 104 14.33 1.71 14.76
C GLU A 104 15.63 1.13 14.17
N TYR A 105 15.78 1.07 12.85
CA TYR A 105 17.00 0.57 12.21
C TYR A 105 18.25 1.38 12.57
N GLN A 106 18.14 2.71 12.66
CA GLN A 106 19.26 3.60 13.01
C GLN A 106 19.77 3.42 14.44
N SER A 107 18.90 2.98 15.36
CA SER A 107 19.20 2.80 16.78
C SER A 107 19.40 1.33 17.18
N ALA A 108 19.09 0.39 16.29
CA ALA A 108 19.14 -1.05 16.52
C ALA A 108 20.57 -1.61 16.48
N THR A 109 20.75 -2.74 17.17
CA THR A 109 21.99 -3.54 17.05
C THR A 109 22.10 -4.21 15.67
N ALA A 110 23.30 -4.64 15.28
CA ALA A 110 23.53 -5.32 14.00
C ALA A 110 22.64 -6.57 13.80
N ALA A 111 22.34 -7.31 14.87
CA ALA A 111 21.48 -8.48 14.82
C ALA A 111 20.01 -8.10 14.53
N GLU A 112 19.52 -7.02 15.13
CA GLU A 112 18.15 -6.51 14.95
C GLU A 112 17.96 -5.85 13.58
N GLN A 113 18.98 -5.15 13.09
CA GLN A 113 19.02 -4.54 11.76
C GLN A 113 18.72 -5.57 10.66
N LYS A 114 19.29 -6.78 10.75
CA LYS A 114 19.02 -7.86 9.79
C LYS A 114 17.53 -8.20 9.70
N ALA A 115 16.84 -8.27 10.83
CA ALA A 115 15.41 -8.56 10.87
C ALA A 115 14.54 -7.38 10.38
N LEU A 116 15.01 -6.14 10.56
CA LEU A 116 14.35 -4.93 10.07
C LEU A 116 14.47 -4.79 8.54
N VAL A 117 15.63 -5.15 7.97
CA VAL A 117 15.87 -5.12 6.52
C VAL A 117 14.84 -5.95 5.76
N ASP A 118 14.46 -7.13 6.27
CA ASP A 118 13.45 -7.97 5.62
C ASP A 118 12.10 -7.24 5.50
N VAL A 119 11.66 -6.54 6.54
CA VAL A 119 10.39 -5.79 6.52
C VAL A 119 10.51 -4.55 5.65
N LEU A 120 11.60 -3.78 5.78
CA LEU A 120 11.87 -2.59 4.97
C LEU A 120 11.91 -2.92 3.47
N ARG A 121 12.38 -4.12 3.10
CA ARG A 121 12.34 -4.60 1.71
C ARG A 121 10.90 -4.70 1.17
N VAL A 122 9.92 -5.09 1.98
CA VAL A 122 8.51 -5.12 1.56
C VAL A 122 7.98 -3.72 1.30
N TYR A 123 8.29 -2.77 2.16
CA TYR A 123 7.91 -1.37 1.96
C TYR A 123 8.55 -0.82 0.68
N ALA A 124 9.83 -1.13 0.44
CA ALA A 124 10.52 -0.78 -0.80
C ALA A 124 9.85 -1.40 -2.04
N MET A 125 9.48 -2.69 -1.98
CA MET A 125 8.74 -3.36 -3.07
C MET A 125 7.41 -2.65 -3.36
N CYS A 126 6.65 -2.27 -2.33
CA CYS A 126 5.39 -1.53 -2.51
C CYS A 126 5.62 -0.17 -3.18
N LEU A 127 6.64 0.59 -2.75
CA LEU A 127 6.99 1.88 -3.33
C LEU A 127 7.46 1.76 -4.79
N ASN A 128 8.27 0.75 -5.10
CA ASN A 128 8.69 0.45 -6.48
C ASN A 128 7.52 -0.02 -7.35
N ALA A 129 6.54 -0.71 -6.77
CA ALA A 129 5.29 -1.08 -7.42
C ALA A 129 4.27 0.08 -7.47
N GLY A 130 4.74 1.33 -7.30
CA GLY A 130 3.99 2.55 -7.52
C GLY A 130 3.07 2.96 -6.36
N PHE A 131 3.29 2.46 -5.14
CA PHE A 131 2.52 2.93 -3.98
C PHE A 131 2.72 4.43 -3.76
N LYS A 132 1.64 5.19 -3.60
CA LYS A 132 1.68 6.64 -3.33
C LYS A 132 1.08 7.01 -1.97
N GLY A 133 0.03 6.31 -1.53
CA GLY A 133 -0.70 6.60 -0.30
C GLY A 133 -1.07 8.08 -0.19
N LYS A 134 -0.76 8.68 0.97
CA LYS A 134 -1.03 10.11 1.23
C LYS A 134 -0.33 11.09 0.28
N TYR A 135 0.67 10.64 -0.48
CA TYR A 135 1.50 11.47 -1.37
C TYR A 135 1.02 11.49 -2.83
N TYR A 136 -0.21 11.05 -3.13
CA TYR A 136 -0.73 10.92 -4.50
C TYR A 136 -0.73 12.22 -5.34
N ASN A 137 -1.00 13.39 -4.74
CA ASN A 137 -1.30 14.62 -5.48
C ASN A 137 -0.13 15.57 -5.77
N ASP A 138 1.01 15.48 -5.07
CA ASP A 138 2.26 16.22 -5.39
C ASP A 138 3.43 15.79 -4.47
N GLY A 139 3.41 14.55 -3.99
CA GLY A 139 4.35 14.11 -2.96
C GLY A 139 5.57 13.38 -3.51
N GLU A 140 5.87 13.49 -4.81
CA GLU A 140 7.01 12.80 -5.42
C GLU A 140 8.35 13.14 -4.75
N PRO A 141 8.63 14.40 -4.35
CA PRO A 141 9.83 14.69 -3.56
C PRO A 141 9.89 13.92 -2.24
N ALA A 142 8.76 13.81 -1.51
CA ALA A 142 8.70 13.06 -0.26
C ALA A 142 8.85 11.55 -0.49
N LEU A 143 8.21 11.00 -1.53
CA LEU A 143 8.38 9.60 -1.94
C LEU A 143 9.84 9.29 -2.29
N ASN A 144 10.53 10.21 -2.98
CA ASN A 144 11.94 10.08 -3.29
C ASN A 144 12.83 10.08 -2.04
N GLN A 145 12.50 10.87 -1.01
CA GLN A 145 13.21 10.82 0.27
C GLN A 145 13.10 9.43 0.91
N PHE A 146 11.90 8.85 0.95
CA PHE A 146 11.73 7.48 1.47
C PHE A 146 12.51 6.43 0.66
N ARG A 147 12.47 6.51 -0.68
CA ARG A 147 13.23 5.61 -1.55
C ARG A 147 14.74 5.75 -1.29
N GLN A 148 15.23 6.98 -1.16
CA GLN A 148 16.63 7.25 -0.88
C GLN A 148 17.07 6.69 0.48
N SER A 149 16.30 6.92 1.55
CA SER A 149 16.60 6.34 2.86
C SER A 149 16.61 4.81 2.84
N LEU A 150 15.69 4.18 2.10
CA LEU A 150 15.68 2.72 1.93
C LEU A 150 16.89 2.23 1.14
N LEU A 151 17.28 2.93 0.07
CA LEU A 151 18.48 2.60 -0.69
C LEU A 151 19.72 2.69 0.19
N GLU A 152 19.87 3.74 1.00
CA GLU A 152 20.99 3.86 1.94
C GLU A 152 21.03 2.69 2.93
N ILE A 153 19.90 2.30 3.51
CA ILE A 153 19.81 1.14 4.39
C ILE A 153 20.24 -0.16 3.67
N PHE A 154 19.87 -0.33 2.40
CA PHE A 154 20.26 -1.50 1.62
C PHE A 154 21.72 -1.46 1.12
N ASN A 155 22.29 -0.27 0.94
CA ASN A 155 23.64 -0.04 0.40
C ASN A 155 24.69 0.21 1.49
N ILE A 156 24.30 0.37 2.76
CA ILE A 156 25.22 0.30 3.90
C ILE A 156 25.71 -1.16 3.98
N LYS A 157 27.02 -1.30 3.76
CA LYS A 157 27.78 -2.56 3.85
C LYS A 157 27.42 -3.29 5.14
N ILE A 158 26.59 -4.32 5.02
CA ILE A 158 26.69 -5.48 5.91
C ILE A 158 28.19 -5.85 5.88
N PRO A 159 28.93 -5.89 7.00
CA PRO A 159 30.30 -6.38 6.97
C PRO A 159 30.29 -7.72 6.25
N ALA A 160 31.08 -7.81 5.19
CA ALA A 160 30.93 -8.81 4.13
C ALA A 160 30.73 -10.22 4.71
N LEU A 161 29.50 -10.71 4.69
CA LEU A 161 29.27 -12.15 4.69
C LEU A 161 29.37 -12.57 3.24
N ASN A 162 30.56 -13.01 2.87
CA ASN A 162 30.89 -13.50 1.54
C ASN A 162 29.87 -14.57 1.11
N THR A 163 29.69 -14.66 -0.21
CA THR A 163 28.89 -15.65 -0.95
C THR A 163 27.38 -15.59 -0.76
N TYR A 164 26.68 -14.84 -1.61
CA TYR A 164 25.81 -15.41 -2.66
C TYR A 164 25.73 -14.41 -3.81
N THR A 165 26.17 -14.88 -4.96
CA THR A 165 26.43 -14.13 -6.19
C THR A 165 25.15 -13.61 -6.84
N SER A 166 25.28 -12.40 -7.37
CA SER A 166 24.48 -11.75 -8.40
C SER A 166 24.01 -12.70 -9.51
N SER A 167 22.72 -12.63 -9.85
CA SER A 167 22.24 -12.91 -11.20
C SER A 167 20.92 -12.19 -11.48
N GLY A 168 21.00 -11.12 -12.27
CA GLY A 168 19.90 -10.64 -13.11
C GLY A 168 18.94 -9.60 -12.50
N MET A 169 19.35 -8.33 -12.50
CA MET A 169 18.39 -7.22 -12.51
C MET A 169 18.55 -6.50 -13.85
N SER A 170 17.61 -6.74 -14.76
CA SER A 170 17.52 -6.06 -16.06
C SER A 170 16.75 -4.76 -15.89
N ASP A 171 17.29 -3.68 -16.44
CA ASP A 171 16.68 -2.34 -16.46
C ASP A 171 15.30 -2.35 -17.13
N VAL A 172 14.26 -1.96 -16.39
CA VAL A 172 12.90 -1.76 -16.93
C VAL A 172 12.67 -0.25 -17.10
N PRO A 173 12.41 0.26 -18.32
CA PRO A 173 12.22 1.69 -18.54
C PRO A 173 10.88 2.17 -17.97
N LEU A 174 10.91 3.28 -17.21
CA LEU A 174 9.73 3.96 -16.68
C LEU A 174 8.86 4.49 -17.84
N ARG A 175 7.60 4.04 -17.91
CA ARG A 175 6.59 4.56 -18.86
C ARG A 175 5.75 5.66 -18.18
N PRO A 176 5.48 6.79 -18.83
CA PRO A 176 4.65 7.85 -18.24
C PRO A 176 3.17 7.45 -18.22
N ALA A 177 2.52 7.61 -17.06
CA ALA A 177 1.10 7.32 -16.87
C ALA A 177 0.21 8.49 -17.30
N MET A 178 -0.80 8.17 -18.10
CA MET A 178 -1.77 9.07 -18.72
C MET A 178 -2.72 9.67 -17.66
N GLY A 179 -2.93 10.99 -17.71
CA GLY A 179 -3.62 11.77 -16.67
C GLY A 179 -5.15 11.64 -16.66
N VAL A 180 -5.72 11.44 -15.48
CA VAL A 180 -7.16 11.40 -15.18
C VAL A 180 -7.68 12.78 -14.75
N LYS A 181 -8.00 13.63 -15.74
CA LYS A 181 -8.64 14.95 -15.52
C LYS A 181 -10.15 14.84 -15.21
N GLY A 182 -10.77 13.67 -15.37
CA GLY A 182 -12.22 13.51 -15.28
C GLY A 182 -12.82 13.35 -13.87
N LEU A 183 -12.02 12.94 -12.88
CA LEU A 183 -12.56 12.61 -11.55
C LEU A 183 -12.75 13.84 -10.63
N PHE A 184 -12.05 14.94 -10.91
CA PHE A 184 -12.10 16.18 -10.10
C PHE A 184 -13.45 16.91 -10.19
N ILE A 185 -14.23 16.72 -11.25
CA ILE A 185 -15.51 17.44 -11.42
C ILE A 185 -16.60 16.87 -10.50
N MET A 186 -16.56 15.57 -10.17
CA MET A 186 -17.60 14.92 -9.36
C MET A 186 -17.46 15.18 -7.85
N LEU A 187 -16.24 15.36 -7.34
CA LEU A 187 -16.00 15.53 -5.90
C LEU A 187 -16.34 16.95 -5.41
N VAL A 188 -16.11 17.97 -6.23
CA VAL A 188 -16.44 19.37 -5.90
C VAL A 188 -17.96 19.59 -5.79
N ILE A 189 -18.74 18.93 -6.65
CA ILE A 189 -20.22 19.00 -6.61
C ILE A 189 -20.75 18.34 -5.32
N GLY A 190 -20.19 17.19 -4.93
CA GLY A 190 -20.61 16.48 -3.72
C GLY A 190 -20.34 17.27 -2.43
N VAL A 191 -19.17 17.89 -2.30
CA VAL A 191 -18.83 18.70 -1.11
C VAL A 191 -19.71 19.96 -1.03
N GLY A 192 -19.97 20.63 -2.16
CA GLY A 192 -20.86 21.79 -2.20
C GLY A 192 -22.30 21.46 -1.77
N PHE A 193 -22.82 20.31 -2.20
CA PHE A 193 -24.16 19.85 -1.81
C PHE A 193 -24.29 19.61 -0.30
N VAL A 194 -23.28 18.97 0.32
CA VAL A 194 -23.27 18.71 1.77
C VAL A 194 -23.19 20.00 2.58
N ILE A 195 -22.36 20.96 2.15
CA ILE A 195 -22.27 22.28 2.80
C ILE A 195 -23.60 23.02 2.68
N GLY A 196 -24.25 23.01 1.50
CA GLY A 196 -25.55 23.62 1.30
C GLY A 196 -26.64 23.07 2.23
N LEU A 197 -26.70 21.74 2.36
CA LEU A 197 -27.63 21.09 3.29
C LEU A 197 -27.37 21.49 4.73
N PHE A 198 -26.11 21.58 5.16
CA PHE A 198 -25.75 21.99 6.51
C PHE A 198 -26.27 23.39 6.86
N PHE A 199 -26.12 24.37 5.95
CA PHE A 199 -26.62 25.73 6.18
C PHE A 199 -28.15 25.79 6.26
N ILE A 200 -28.84 25.06 5.38
CA ILE A 200 -30.32 24.99 5.41
C ILE A 200 -30.80 24.40 6.74
N TYR A 201 -30.20 23.29 7.18
CA TYR A 201 -30.52 22.66 8.47
C TYR A 201 -30.26 23.60 9.64
N ARG A 202 -29.15 24.34 9.63
CA ARG A 202 -28.81 25.30 10.68
C ARG A 202 -29.85 26.40 10.81
N GLU A 203 -30.28 27.00 9.70
CA GLU A 203 -31.28 28.07 9.70
C GLU A 203 -32.67 27.59 10.15
N LEU A 204 -33.07 26.37 9.75
CA LEU A 204 -34.30 25.74 10.21
C LEU A 204 -34.30 25.50 11.73
N LEU A 205 -33.17 25.04 12.26
CA LEU A 205 -33.01 24.74 13.68
C LEU A 205 -33.00 26.02 14.54
N LEU A 206 -32.40 27.10 14.03
CA LEU A 206 -32.44 28.42 14.68
C LEU A 206 -33.86 29.01 14.73
N LYS A 207 -34.67 28.82 13.68
CA LYS A 207 -36.06 29.29 13.65
C LYS A 207 -36.99 28.56 14.61
N GLN A 208 -36.73 27.29 14.92
CA GLN A 208 -37.51 26.52 15.91
C GLN A 208 -37.12 26.83 17.37
N LEU A 209 -35.96 27.43 17.61
CA LEU A 209 -35.48 27.81 18.95
C LEU A 209 -35.90 29.23 19.38
N ILE A 210 -36.50 30.01 18.47
CA ILE A 210 -36.91 31.41 18.69
C ILE A 210 -38.44 31.54 18.84
N VAL A 211 -39.18 30.43 18.83
CA VAL A 211 -40.61 30.34 19.16
C VAL A 211 -40.76 29.63 20.50
#